data_AF-A0A929XRC3-F1
#
_entry.id   AF-A0A929XRC3-F1
#
_cell.length_a   1.000
_cell.length_b   1.000
_cell.length_c   1.000
_cell.angle_alpha   90.00
_cell.angle_beta   90.00
_cell.angle_gamma   90.00
#
_symmetry.space_group_name_H-M   'P 1'
#
loop_
_entity.id
_entity.type
_entity.pdbx_description
1 polymer ?
#
loop_
_entity_poly.entity_id
_entity_poly.type
_entity_poly.pdbx_seq_one_letter_code
_entity_poly.pdbx_strand_id
1 'polypeptide(L)'
;MVNLIIDNRPVSVPERTTILNAAASVGIHIPTLCFLKDINEIAACRVCVVEVEGYERLLTACNNPVAEGMVIHTDSHKARIARKANVELILSQHKMNCPVCVRSGNCKLQKVANDLNVHDIPFETQLTGRRSDIHFPLIREYDKCIKCMRCVQVCDKIQDSHIWDVINMGAQTTVAVGEGEVRHLKDSSCTLCGQCITHCPTGALRERDDTDKIFAALEDPDKIVVAQIAPAVRTSWGEAFHMKAEEATMKRLACALKTIGFDYVFDTDFSADLTIMEEASEFLEKVKRGDQEKFPMFTSCCPGWLRYCKAQFPEFVDQLSTS
;
A
#
# COMPACT_ATOMS: atom_id res chain seq x y z
N MET A 1 17.69 -7.89 28.52
CA MET A 1 16.44 -7.14 28.78
C MET A 1 16.85 -5.76 29.23
N VAL A 2 16.14 -4.74 28.78
CA VAL A 2 16.41 -3.33 29.07
C VAL A 2 15.21 -2.74 29.79
N ASN A 3 15.45 -2.03 30.89
CA ASN A 3 14.42 -1.35 31.67
C ASN A 3 14.44 0.15 31.38
N LEU A 4 13.26 0.71 31.16
CA LEU A 4 13.05 2.12 30.84
C LEU A 4 11.70 2.59 31.36
N ILE A 5 11.45 3.89 31.29
CA ILE A 5 10.17 4.50 31.66
C ILE A 5 9.60 5.19 30.42
N ILE A 6 8.34 4.90 30.08
CA ILE A 6 7.60 5.57 29.01
C ILE A 6 6.32 6.15 29.61
N ASP A 7 6.16 7.48 29.57
CA ASP A 7 5.01 8.19 30.15
C ASP A 7 4.68 7.74 31.59
N ASN A 8 5.70 7.71 32.45
CA ASN A 8 5.65 7.26 33.84
C ASN A 8 5.32 5.77 34.05
N ARG A 9 5.34 4.95 33.00
CA ARG A 9 5.14 3.50 33.09
C ARG A 9 6.49 2.79 32.99
N PRO A 10 6.85 1.91 33.95
CA PRO A 10 8.03 1.07 33.81
C PRO A 10 7.80 0.04 32.70
N VAL A 11 8.78 -0.10 31.80
CA VAL A 11 8.75 -1.01 30.66
C VAL A 11 10.03 -1.83 30.66
N SER A 12 9.92 -3.13 30.37
CA SER A 12 11.07 -4.02 30.19
C SER A 12 10.93 -4.77 28.87
N VAL A 13 11.91 -4.61 27.97
CA VAL A 13 11.88 -5.18 26.61
C VAL A 13 13.24 -5.76 26.23
N PRO A 14 13.31 -6.63 25.20
CA PRO A 14 14.59 -7.10 24.67
C PRO A 14 15.48 -5.93 24.22
N GLU A 15 16.79 -6.13 24.29
CA GLU A 15 17.75 -5.17 23.73
C GLU A 15 17.48 -4.94 22.24
N ARG A 16 17.83 -3.73 21.76
CA ARG A 16 17.61 -3.28 20.37
C ARG A 16 16.15 -3.11 19.95
N THR A 17 15.18 -3.31 20.85
CA THR A 17 13.78 -2.93 20.60
C THR A 17 13.69 -1.42 20.35
N THR A 18 13.00 -1.00 19.28
CA THR A 18 12.80 0.44 19.00
C THR A 18 11.88 1.08 20.05
N ILE A 19 12.05 2.38 20.28
CA ILE A 19 11.15 3.14 21.18
C ILE A 19 9.69 2.96 20.75
N LEU A 20 9.40 2.95 19.45
CA LEU A 20 8.05 2.74 18.92
C LEU A 20 7.46 1.40 19.34
N ASN A 21 8.23 0.32 19.22
CA ASN A 21 7.78 -1.02 19.61
C ASN A 21 7.68 -1.18 21.14
N ALA A 22 8.59 -0.53 21.89
CA ALA A 22 8.53 -0.52 23.35
C ALA A 22 7.32 0.25 23.89
N ALA A 23 6.94 1.36 23.26
CA ALA A 23 5.72 2.09 23.61
C ALA A 23 4.46 1.26 23.28
N ALA A 24 4.44 0.60 22.13
CA ALA A 24 3.33 -0.24 21.70
C ALA A 24 3.09 -1.44 22.65
N SER A 25 4.14 -2.01 23.25
CA SER A 25 4.00 -3.16 24.16
C SER A 25 3.26 -2.83 25.46
N VAL A 26 3.17 -1.55 25.83
CA VAL A 26 2.43 -1.05 27.00
C VAL A 26 1.19 -0.22 26.62
N GLY A 27 0.73 -0.37 25.37
CA GLY A 27 -0.50 0.25 24.86
C GLY A 27 -0.38 1.76 24.59
N ILE A 28 0.83 2.31 24.49
CA ILE A 28 1.05 3.71 24.16
C ILE A 28 1.19 3.84 22.64
N HIS A 29 0.30 4.63 22.03
CA HIS A 29 0.31 4.88 20.60
C HIS A 29 1.18 6.10 20.27
N ILE A 30 2.22 5.89 19.45
CA ILE A 30 3.01 6.98 18.85
C ILE A 30 2.63 7.08 17.37
N PRO A 31 2.20 8.26 16.87
CA PRO A 31 1.75 8.39 15.49
C PRO A 31 2.91 8.24 14.51
N THR A 32 2.64 7.60 13.36
CA THR A 32 3.61 7.41 12.27
C THR A 32 2.95 7.58 10.90
N LEU A 33 3.70 8.08 9.92
CA LEU A 33 3.25 8.15 8.51
C LEU A 33 4.13 7.31 7.59
N CYS A 34 5.45 7.53 7.61
CA CYS A 34 6.38 6.80 6.75
C CYS A 34 6.71 5.39 7.26
N PHE A 35 6.65 5.16 8.57
CA PHE A 35 7.01 3.87 9.14
C PHE A 35 6.12 2.76 8.58
N LEU A 36 6.77 1.71 8.09
CA LEU A 36 6.16 0.43 7.74
C LEU A 36 7.07 -0.65 8.32
N LYS A 37 6.57 -1.39 9.29
CA LYS A 37 7.33 -2.38 10.06
C LYS A 37 8.12 -3.30 9.11
N ASP A 38 9.41 -3.47 9.39
CA ASP A 38 10.36 -4.34 8.67
C ASP A 38 10.64 -3.94 7.20
N ILE A 39 9.98 -2.88 6.67
CA ILE A 39 10.07 -2.48 5.26
C ILE A 39 10.61 -1.05 5.11
N ASN A 40 10.05 -0.08 5.84
CA ASN A 40 10.39 1.34 5.69
C ASN A 40 10.58 2.03 7.05
N GLU A 41 11.84 2.22 7.46
CA GLU A 41 12.22 2.73 8.79
C GLU A 41 13.12 3.97 8.71
N ILE A 42 12.92 4.79 7.66
CA ILE A 42 13.79 5.92 7.29
C ILE A 42 13.59 7.18 8.13
N ALA A 43 12.59 7.20 9.02
CA ALA A 43 12.24 8.34 9.88
C ALA A 43 11.96 9.68 9.15
N ALA A 44 11.68 9.67 7.85
CA ALA A 44 11.53 10.87 7.02
C ALA A 44 10.38 11.80 7.44
N CYS A 45 9.23 11.26 7.84
CA CYS A 45 8.07 12.08 8.17
C CYS A 45 8.19 12.86 9.49
N ARG A 46 9.12 12.46 10.39
CA ARG A 46 9.31 13.06 11.72
C ARG A 46 8.05 13.19 12.59
N VAL A 47 7.00 12.42 12.32
CA VAL A 47 5.77 12.39 13.14
C VAL A 47 5.96 11.57 14.43
N CYS A 48 6.84 10.58 14.42
CA CYS A 48 7.11 9.70 15.56
C CYS A 48 8.13 10.27 16.55
N VAL A 49 8.35 11.59 16.55
CA VAL A 49 9.31 12.23 17.46
C VAL A 49 8.84 12.13 18.91
N VAL A 50 9.75 11.86 19.83
CA VAL A 50 9.53 11.78 21.28
C VAL A 50 10.61 12.55 22.02
N GLU A 51 10.32 12.98 23.24
CA GLU A 51 11.30 13.59 24.12
C GLU A 51 11.91 12.52 25.02
N VAL A 52 13.23 12.54 25.18
CA VAL A 52 13.97 11.61 26.03
C VAL A 52 14.84 12.44 26.96
N GLU A 53 14.73 12.19 28.27
CA GLU A 53 15.51 12.93 29.25
C GLU A 53 17.02 12.76 29.02
N GLY A 54 17.78 13.83 29.22
CA GLY A 54 19.22 13.88 28.91
C GLY A 54 19.55 14.17 27.44
N TYR A 55 18.57 14.15 26.53
CA TYR A 55 18.76 14.53 25.13
C TYR A 55 18.16 15.91 24.83
N GLU A 56 18.98 16.82 24.28
CA GLU A 56 18.50 18.15 23.90
C GLU A 56 17.56 18.11 22.68
N ARG A 57 17.76 17.17 21.77
CA ARG A 57 16.96 17.02 20.54
C ARG A 57 15.90 15.93 20.72
N LEU A 58 14.75 16.10 20.04
CA LEU A 58 13.76 15.04 19.95
C LEU A 58 14.32 13.87 19.14
N LEU A 59 14.06 12.64 19.61
CA LEU A 59 14.44 11.41 18.92
C LEU A 59 13.26 10.83 18.15
N THR A 60 13.53 10.13 17.05
CA THR A 60 12.47 9.44 16.30
C THR A 60 12.25 8.03 16.84
N ALA A 61 11.02 7.74 17.25
CA ALA A 61 10.73 6.47 17.91
C ALA A 61 10.87 5.25 16.99
N CYS A 62 10.68 5.41 15.68
CA CYS A 62 10.59 4.31 14.74
C CYS A 62 11.91 3.60 14.43
N ASN A 63 13.06 4.25 14.63
CA ASN A 63 14.37 3.72 14.28
C ASN A 63 15.45 3.93 15.35
N ASN A 64 15.10 4.51 16.51
CA ASN A 64 16.01 4.59 17.65
C ASN A 64 15.70 3.43 18.61
N PRO A 65 16.71 2.59 18.96
CA PRO A 65 16.55 1.56 19.97
C PRO A 65 16.48 2.15 21.39
N VAL A 66 15.80 1.45 22.29
CA VAL A 66 15.81 1.79 23.71
C VAL A 66 17.13 1.41 24.38
N ALA A 67 17.52 2.14 25.42
CA ALA A 67 18.67 1.85 26.28
C ALA A 67 18.27 1.86 27.76
N GLU A 68 19.10 1.24 28.59
CA GLU A 68 18.84 1.10 30.03
C GLU A 68 18.69 2.47 30.69
N GLY A 69 17.66 2.63 31.52
CA GLY A 69 17.41 3.86 32.25
C GLY A 69 16.86 5.01 31.43
N MET A 70 16.49 4.80 30.15
CA MET A 70 15.81 5.83 29.36
C MET A 70 14.50 6.26 30.01
N VAL A 71 14.23 7.56 30.02
CA VAL A 71 12.93 8.15 30.41
C VAL A 71 12.37 8.88 29.20
N ILE A 72 11.25 8.41 28.70
CA ILE A 72 10.66 8.82 27.42
C ILE A 72 9.29 9.45 27.67
N HIS A 73 9.11 10.65 27.13
CA HIS A 73 7.85 11.39 27.13
C HIS A 73 7.29 11.42 25.72
N THR A 74 6.21 10.68 25.47
CA THR A 74 5.66 10.52 24.12
C THR A 74 4.74 11.66 23.70
N ASP A 75 4.17 12.39 24.66
CA ASP A 75 3.30 13.54 24.41
C ASP A 75 3.76 14.79 25.17
N SER A 76 5.06 15.06 25.20
CA SER A 76 5.56 16.31 25.76
C SER A 76 5.13 17.52 24.91
N HIS A 77 5.11 18.71 25.51
CA HIS A 77 4.81 19.96 24.79
C HIS A 77 5.73 20.15 23.56
N LYS A 78 7.02 19.83 23.73
CA LYS A 78 8.02 19.91 22.66
C LYS A 78 7.73 18.93 21.53
N ALA A 79 7.39 17.67 21.86
CA ALA A 79 7.02 16.66 20.89
C ALA A 79 5.76 17.06 20.11
N ARG A 80 4.71 17.56 20.79
CA ARG A 80 3.46 18.01 20.14
C ARG A 80 3.68 19.14 19.15
N ILE A 81 4.42 20.18 19.54
CA ILE A 81 4.71 21.33 18.64
C ILE A 81 5.49 20.85 17.41
N ALA A 82 6.53 20.03 17.62
CA ALA A 82 7.34 19.53 16.50
C ALA A 82 6.51 18.67 15.53
N ARG A 83 5.65 17.77 16.06
CA ARG A 83 4.74 16.96 15.24
C ARG A 83 3.79 17.82 14.42
N LYS A 84 3.16 18.80 15.08
CA LYS A 84 2.21 19.72 14.43
C LYS A 84 2.88 20.48 13.29
N ALA A 85 4.04 21.09 13.53
CA ALA A 85 4.81 21.80 12.50
C ALA A 85 5.21 20.89 11.32
N ASN A 86 5.65 19.66 11.60
CA ASN A 86 5.99 18.69 10.55
C ASN A 86 4.78 18.32 9.69
N VAL A 87 3.61 18.13 10.31
CA VAL A 87 2.37 17.80 9.60
C VAL A 87 1.85 19.00 8.81
N GLU A 88 1.91 20.21 9.37
CA GLU A 88 1.56 21.45 8.66
C GLU A 88 2.45 21.65 7.41
N LEU A 89 3.75 21.36 7.49
CA LEU A 89 4.65 21.41 6.33
C LEU A 89 4.33 20.33 5.29
N ILE A 90 3.96 19.13 5.71
CA ILE A 90 3.49 18.07 4.78
C ILE A 90 2.21 18.53 4.09
N LEU A 91 1.28 19.14 4.83
CA LEU A 91 -0.01 19.60 4.31
C LEU A 91 0.14 20.79 3.36
N SER A 92 1.15 21.64 3.54
CA SER A 92 1.42 22.73 2.58
C SER A 92 1.79 22.22 1.19
N GLN A 93 2.27 20.98 1.07
CA GLN A 93 2.56 20.29 -0.20
C GLN A 93 1.49 19.26 -0.57
N HIS A 94 0.31 19.28 0.07
CA HIS A 94 -0.73 18.28 -0.09
C HIS A 94 -2.07 18.90 -0.50
N LYS A 95 -2.66 18.41 -1.59
CA LYS A 95 -4.00 18.82 -2.03
C LYS A 95 -5.07 18.21 -1.12
N MET A 96 -5.61 19.03 -0.22
CA MET A 96 -6.63 18.65 0.77
C MET A 96 -8.05 18.71 0.22
N ASN A 97 -8.40 17.83 -0.71
CA ASN A 97 -9.78 17.66 -1.19
C ASN A 97 -10.43 16.40 -0.60
N CYS A 98 -10.38 16.26 0.73
CA CYS A 98 -10.77 15.05 1.45
C CYS A 98 -12.17 14.51 1.10
N PRO A 99 -13.23 15.33 0.96
CA PRO A 99 -14.58 14.81 0.67
C PRO A 99 -14.70 14.04 -0.65
N VAL A 100 -13.85 14.34 -1.63
CA VAL A 100 -13.84 13.68 -2.95
C VAL A 100 -12.65 12.73 -3.13
N CYS A 101 -11.92 12.43 -2.04
CA CYS A 101 -10.74 11.59 -2.09
C CYS A 101 -11.11 10.12 -1.87
N VAL A 102 -10.54 9.21 -2.65
CA VAL A 102 -10.73 7.74 -2.50
C VAL A 102 -10.27 7.17 -1.16
N ARG A 103 -9.48 7.92 -0.40
CA ARG A 103 -9.04 7.57 0.98
C ARG A 103 -9.81 8.33 2.06
N SER A 104 -10.93 8.96 1.71
CA SER A 104 -11.81 9.60 2.70
C SER A 104 -12.24 8.56 3.74
N GLY A 105 -12.07 8.88 5.03
CA GLY A 105 -12.42 7.99 6.14
C GLY A 105 -11.32 7.00 6.55
N ASN A 106 -10.30 6.75 5.73
CA ASN A 106 -9.19 5.83 6.07
C ASN A 106 -7.77 6.39 5.80
N CYS A 107 -7.65 7.68 5.44
CA CYS A 107 -6.36 8.33 5.21
C CYS A 107 -5.56 8.53 6.51
N LYS A 108 -4.32 8.03 6.57
CA LYS A 108 -3.45 8.17 7.75
C LYS A 108 -3.03 9.61 8.00
N LEU A 109 -2.76 10.38 6.94
CA LEU A 109 -2.42 11.80 7.07
C LEU A 109 -3.59 12.61 7.64
N GLN A 110 -4.80 12.35 7.15
CA GLN A 110 -6.02 12.99 7.64
C GLN A 110 -6.21 12.70 9.13
N LYS A 111 -6.07 11.44 9.55
CA LYS A 111 -6.16 11.04 10.95
C LYS A 111 -5.14 11.79 11.83
N VAL A 112 -3.86 11.76 11.45
CA VAL A 112 -2.80 12.43 12.23
C VAL A 112 -3.01 13.95 12.31
N ALA A 113 -3.46 14.59 11.22
CA ALA A 113 -3.76 16.02 11.22
C ALA A 113 -4.90 16.38 12.18
N ASN A 114 -5.97 15.56 12.18
CA ASN A 114 -7.09 15.71 13.10
C ASN A 114 -6.66 15.48 14.56
N ASP A 115 -5.89 14.42 14.83
CA ASP A 115 -5.38 14.08 16.17
C ASP A 115 -4.49 15.20 16.74
N LEU A 116 -3.78 15.95 15.89
CA LEU A 116 -2.94 17.10 16.26
C LEU A 116 -3.69 18.45 16.26
N ASN A 117 -5.00 18.44 16.00
CA ASN A 117 -5.83 19.63 15.95
C ASN A 117 -5.27 20.71 15.00
N VAL A 118 -4.93 20.29 13.78
CA VAL A 118 -4.51 21.18 12.68
C VAL A 118 -5.76 21.72 11.98
N HIS A 119 -5.95 23.03 12.01
CA HIS A 119 -7.10 23.70 11.38
C HIS A 119 -6.69 24.75 10.34
N ASP A 120 -5.43 25.18 10.39
CA ASP A 120 -4.87 26.15 9.48
C ASP A 120 -3.41 25.76 9.20
N ILE A 121 -2.89 26.21 8.06
CA ILE A 121 -1.53 25.92 7.62
C ILE A 121 -0.81 27.27 7.47
N PRO A 122 0.18 27.57 8.32
CA PRO A 122 0.87 28.87 8.30
C PRO A 122 1.85 29.01 7.12
N PHE A 123 2.01 27.96 6.31
CA PHE A 123 2.95 27.89 5.20
C PHE A 123 2.25 28.08 3.85
N GLU A 124 2.95 28.69 2.90
CA GLU A 124 2.47 28.79 1.52
C GLU A 124 2.25 27.40 0.91
N THR A 125 1.12 27.25 0.22
CA THR A 125 0.77 26.00 -0.45
C THR A 125 1.61 25.83 -1.73
N GLN A 126 2.31 24.70 -1.84
CA GLN A 126 3.20 24.37 -2.95
C GLN A 126 2.77 23.05 -3.61
N LEU A 127 1.91 23.14 -4.63
CA LEU A 127 1.46 21.99 -5.40
C LEU A 127 2.19 21.91 -6.73
N THR A 128 2.40 20.68 -7.22
CA THR A 128 3.07 20.45 -8.51
C THR A 128 2.14 20.70 -9.71
N GLY A 129 0.82 20.55 -9.54
CA GLY A 129 -0.17 20.68 -10.60
C GLY A 129 -0.11 19.60 -11.68
N ARG A 130 0.74 18.57 -11.51
CA ARG A 130 0.90 17.48 -12.47
C ARG A 130 -0.33 16.59 -12.49
N ARG A 131 -0.75 16.22 -13.69
CA ARG A 131 -1.89 15.31 -13.92
C ARG A 131 -1.40 13.94 -14.37
N SER A 132 -2.06 12.90 -13.88
CA SER A 132 -1.90 11.54 -14.37
C SER A 132 -2.88 11.23 -15.51
N ASP A 133 -2.54 10.24 -16.31
CA ASP A 133 -3.49 9.56 -17.17
C ASP A 133 -4.47 8.76 -16.30
N ILE A 134 -5.76 9.11 -16.40
CA ILE A 134 -6.83 8.47 -15.62
C ILE A 134 -7.27 7.13 -16.19
N HIS A 135 -6.86 6.79 -17.41
CA HIS A 135 -7.22 5.53 -18.07
C HIS A 135 -6.23 4.39 -17.75
N PHE A 136 -5.04 4.73 -17.25
CA PHE A 136 -4.05 3.75 -16.83
C PHE A 136 -4.48 3.04 -15.53
N PRO A 137 -4.27 1.71 -15.37
CA PRO A 137 -4.75 0.96 -14.20
C PRO A 137 -4.26 1.47 -12.83
N LEU A 138 -3.08 2.11 -12.79
CA LEU A 138 -2.49 2.69 -11.59
C LEU A 138 -2.42 4.23 -11.74
N ILE A 139 -3.26 4.94 -11.00
CA ILE A 139 -3.35 6.39 -11.07
C ILE A 139 -2.52 7.01 -9.95
N ARG A 140 -1.74 8.03 -10.32
CA ARG A 140 -0.88 8.77 -9.40
C ARG A 140 -1.35 10.21 -9.21
N GLU A 141 -1.84 10.51 -8.03
CA GLU A 141 -2.17 11.88 -7.62
C GLU A 141 -0.90 12.53 -7.02
N TYR A 142 -0.10 13.21 -7.86
CA TYR A 142 1.20 13.80 -7.47
C TYR A 142 1.09 14.72 -6.26
N ASP A 143 0.07 15.56 -6.24
CA ASP A 143 -0.19 16.54 -5.17
C ASP A 143 -0.75 15.91 -3.89
N LYS A 144 -0.91 14.58 -3.82
CA LYS A 144 -1.28 13.86 -2.59
C LYS A 144 -0.10 13.07 -2.01
N CYS A 145 1.05 13.07 -2.67
CA CYS A 145 2.24 12.35 -2.24
C CYS A 145 2.95 13.08 -1.09
N ILE A 146 3.14 12.39 0.03
CA ILE A 146 3.86 12.92 1.19
C ILE A 146 5.34 12.52 1.24
N LYS A 147 5.88 11.99 0.12
CA LYS A 147 7.29 11.57 0.00
C LYS A 147 7.73 10.69 1.18
N CYS A 148 6.89 9.69 1.51
CA CYS A 148 7.15 8.78 2.63
C CYS A 148 7.98 7.56 2.23
N MET A 149 8.20 7.36 0.93
CA MET A 149 8.94 6.23 0.34
C MET A 149 8.40 4.83 0.66
N ARG A 150 7.20 4.68 1.26
CA ARG A 150 6.58 3.36 1.47
C ARG A 150 6.37 2.60 0.16
N CYS A 151 5.96 3.32 -0.90
CA CYS A 151 5.80 2.76 -2.24
C CYS A 151 7.13 2.32 -2.88
N VAL A 152 8.21 3.07 -2.65
CA VAL A 152 9.57 2.71 -3.10
C VAL A 152 10.02 1.44 -2.39
N GLN A 153 10.03 1.46 -1.06
CA GLN A 153 10.55 0.33 -0.27
C GLN A 153 9.77 -0.98 -0.45
N VAL A 154 8.45 -0.93 -0.63
CA VAL A 154 7.68 -2.16 -0.91
C VAL A 154 7.94 -2.67 -2.32
N CYS A 155 8.13 -1.78 -3.29
CA CYS A 155 8.45 -2.15 -4.67
C CYS A 155 9.85 -2.78 -4.77
N ASP A 156 10.80 -2.28 -3.99
CA ASP A 156 12.17 -2.80 -3.95
C ASP A 156 12.26 -4.08 -3.12
N LYS A 157 11.90 -4.03 -1.85
CA LYS A 157 12.21 -5.11 -0.89
C LYS A 157 11.25 -6.30 -0.98
N ILE A 158 10.04 -6.11 -1.50
CA ILE A 158 9.00 -7.16 -1.53
C ILE A 158 8.72 -7.63 -2.95
N GLN A 159 8.76 -6.73 -3.94
CA GLN A 159 8.46 -7.08 -5.34
C GLN A 159 9.71 -7.19 -6.22
N ASP A 160 10.86 -6.72 -5.75
CA ASP A 160 12.13 -6.74 -6.50
C ASP A 160 11.99 -6.18 -7.93
N SER A 161 11.09 -5.20 -8.09
CA SER A 161 10.74 -4.63 -9.40
C SER A 161 11.38 -3.26 -9.62
N HIS A 162 11.85 -2.58 -8.57
CA HIS A 162 12.60 -1.32 -8.66
C HIS A 162 11.99 -0.20 -9.52
N ILE A 163 10.65 -0.14 -9.57
CA ILE A 163 9.93 0.79 -10.44
C ILE A 163 10.01 2.23 -9.94
N TRP A 164 9.95 2.42 -8.61
CA TRP A 164 9.85 3.74 -7.99
C TRP A 164 11.20 4.15 -7.41
N ASP A 165 11.58 5.41 -7.60
CA ASP A 165 12.78 5.98 -6.99
C ASP A 165 12.54 7.43 -6.53
N VAL A 166 13.49 7.98 -5.78
CA VAL A 166 13.53 9.37 -5.32
C VAL A 166 14.43 10.17 -6.26
N ILE A 167 13.84 11.10 -7.00
CA ILE A 167 14.55 11.95 -7.94
C ILE A 167 14.62 13.39 -7.44
N ASN A 168 15.51 14.18 -8.05
CA ASN A 168 15.84 15.57 -7.70
C ASN A 168 16.46 15.71 -6.29
N MET A 169 16.70 16.95 -5.87
CA MET A 169 17.33 17.28 -4.58
C MET A 169 16.58 18.41 -3.86
N GLY A 170 16.79 18.48 -2.54
CA GLY A 170 16.26 19.55 -1.69
C GLY A 170 14.73 19.65 -1.74
N ALA A 171 14.20 20.85 -1.92
CA ALA A 171 12.76 21.09 -1.98
C ALA A 171 12.08 20.41 -3.18
N GLN A 172 12.83 20.15 -4.26
CA GLN A 172 12.30 19.56 -5.49
C GLN A 172 12.25 18.03 -5.46
N THR A 173 12.75 17.40 -4.39
CA THR A 173 12.73 15.94 -4.21
C THR A 173 11.32 15.39 -4.37
N THR A 174 11.17 14.36 -5.20
CA THR A 174 9.89 13.69 -5.42
C THR A 174 10.09 12.22 -5.75
N VAL A 175 9.06 11.41 -5.50
CA VAL A 175 9.04 10.03 -5.98
C VAL A 175 8.77 10.04 -7.49
N ALA A 176 9.43 9.23 -8.29
CA ALA A 176 9.16 9.08 -9.72
C ALA A 176 9.49 7.67 -10.20
N VAL A 177 9.24 7.39 -11.48
CA VAL A 177 9.75 6.16 -12.09
C VAL A 177 11.28 6.28 -12.16
N GLY A 178 11.98 5.28 -11.64
CA GLY A 178 13.45 5.27 -11.50
C GLY A 178 14.20 4.52 -12.59
N GLU A 179 13.49 3.94 -13.57
CA GLU A 179 14.08 3.10 -14.62
C GLU A 179 14.77 3.92 -15.73
N GLY A 180 16.00 4.37 -15.48
CA GLY A 180 16.83 5.02 -16.49
C GLY A 180 16.17 6.29 -17.08
N GLU A 181 15.94 6.30 -18.40
CA GLU A 181 15.27 7.42 -19.08
C GLU A 181 13.73 7.33 -19.05
N VAL A 182 13.15 6.23 -18.53
CA VAL A 182 11.70 6.02 -18.50
C VAL A 182 11.06 6.95 -17.48
N ARG A 183 10.23 7.88 -17.97
CA ARG A 183 9.55 8.88 -17.14
C ARG A 183 8.09 8.56 -16.84
N HIS A 184 7.51 7.61 -17.58
CA HIS A 184 6.10 7.25 -17.46
C HIS A 184 5.95 5.78 -17.09
N LEU A 185 5.03 5.52 -16.16
CA LEU A 185 4.79 4.17 -15.64
C LEU A 185 4.30 3.18 -16.72
N LYS A 186 3.62 3.69 -17.76
CA LYS A 186 3.15 2.90 -18.90
C LYS A 186 4.30 2.31 -19.73
N ASP A 187 5.46 2.97 -19.73
CA ASP A 187 6.63 2.61 -20.53
C ASP A 187 7.67 1.84 -19.69
N SER A 188 7.35 1.56 -18.42
CA SER A 188 8.24 0.92 -17.45
C SER A 188 7.97 -0.58 -17.31
N SER A 189 8.89 -1.30 -16.67
CA SER A 189 8.77 -2.72 -16.36
C SER A 189 7.73 -3.05 -15.27
N CYS A 190 6.88 -2.09 -14.90
CA CYS A 190 5.91 -2.23 -13.81
C CYS A 190 5.00 -3.43 -14.03
N THR A 191 4.93 -4.30 -13.02
CA THR A 191 4.09 -5.50 -12.99
C THR A 191 2.61 -5.21 -12.73
N LEU A 192 2.27 -3.97 -12.35
CA LEU A 192 0.92 -3.56 -11.96
C LEU A 192 0.32 -4.37 -10.80
N CYS A 193 1.14 -4.91 -9.90
CA CYS A 193 0.70 -5.71 -8.76
C CYS A 193 -0.05 -4.94 -7.65
N GLY A 194 -0.05 -3.59 -7.70
CA GLY A 194 -0.79 -2.75 -6.76
C GLY A 194 -0.20 -2.66 -5.34
N GLN A 195 0.92 -3.31 -5.03
CA GLN A 195 1.53 -3.27 -3.68
C GLN A 195 1.87 -1.84 -3.22
N CYS A 196 2.26 -0.97 -4.13
CA CYS A 196 2.49 0.44 -3.82
C CYS A 196 1.20 1.21 -3.48
N ILE A 197 0.04 0.82 -4.03
CA ILE A 197 -1.28 1.42 -3.72
C ILE A 197 -1.70 1.04 -2.29
N THR A 198 -1.62 -0.26 -1.95
CA THR A 198 -2.04 -0.78 -0.64
C THR A 198 -1.19 -0.22 0.51
N HIS A 199 0.08 0.08 0.24
CA HIS A 199 1.01 0.65 1.22
C HIS A 199 1.12 2.18 1.16
N CYS A 200 0.34 2.86 0.31
CA CYS A 200 0.28 4.32 0.30
C CYS A 200 -0.57 4.81 1.51
N PRO A 201 -0.03 5.68 2.40
CA PRO A 201 -0.79 6.21 3.54
C PRO A 201 -1.84 7.27 3.18
N THR A 202 -1.83 7.75 1.93
CA THR A 202 -2.69 8.81 1.41
C THR A 202 -3.31 8.38 0.08
N GLY A 203 -4.12 9.24 -0.54
CA GLY A 203 -4.68 9.01 -1.89
C GLY A 203 -3.70 9.30 -3.03
N ALA A 204 -2.38 9.21 -2.82
CA ALA A 204 -1.37 9.53 -3.84
C ALA A 204 -1.25 8.45 -4.92
N LEU A 205 -1.52 7.20 -4.57
CA LEU A 205 -1.56 6.06 -5.48
C LEU A 205 -2.92 5.38 -5.29
N ARG A 206 -3.62 5.14 -6.39
CA ARG A 206 -4.92 4.47 -6.42
C ARG A 206 -5.08 3.67 -7.70
N GLU A 207 -5.98 2.73 -7.66
CA GLU A 207 -6.49 2.01 -8.81
C GLU A 207 -7.35 2.92 -9.70
N ARG A 208 -7.46 2.52 -10.97
CA ARG A 208 -8.51 3.03 -11.86
C ARG A 208 -9.87 2.56 -11.34
N ASP A 209 -10.82 3.48 -11.31
CA ASP A 209 -12.19 3.20 -10.93
C ASP A 209 -13.01 2.97 -12.20
N ASP A 210 -13.54 1.74 -12.34
CA ASP A 210 -14.39 1.34 -13.47
C ASP A 210 -15.89 1.27 -13.06
N THR A 211 -16.26 1.80 -11.89
CA THR A 211 -17.63 1.72 -11.34
C THR A 211 -18.68 2.30 -12.29
N ASP A 212 -18.43 3.49 -12.86
CA ASP A 212 -19.36 4.13 -13.80
C ASP A 212 -19.57 3.30 -15.07
N LYS A 213 -18.53 2.60 -15.53
CA LYS A 213 -18.62 1.69 -16.68
C LYS A 213 -19.51 0.48 -16.35
N ILE A 214 -19.48 0.00 -15.11
CA ILE A 214 -20.35 -1.08 -14.64
C ILE A 214 -21.80 -0.59 -14.57
N PHE A 215 -22.06 0.58 -13.98
CA PHE A 215 -23.43 1.12 -13.92
C PHE A 215 -24.01 1.34 -15.31
N ALA A 216 -23.24 1.92 -16.24
CA ALA A 216 -23.68 2.08 -17.62
C ALA A 216 -23.96 0.73 -18.32
N ALA A 217 -23.31 -0.37 -17.92
CA ALA A 217 -23.62 -1.69 -18.45
C ALA A 217 -24.89 -2.29 -17.83
N LEU A 218 -25.13 -2.06 -16.54
CA LEU A 218 -26.32 -2.53 -15.82
C LEU A 218 -27.60 -1.80 -16.25
N GLU A 219 -27.48 -0.55 -16.67
CA GLU A 219 -28.61 0.26 -17.17
C GLU A 219 -28.96 -0.04 -18.65
N ASP A 220 -28.13 -0.80 -19.36
CA ASP A 220 -28.34 -1.15 -20.77
C ASP A 220 -29.21 -2.42 -20.87
N PRO A 221 -30.48 -2.30 -21.32
CA PRO A 221 -31.41 -3.44 -21.35
C PRO A 221 -31.03 -4.50 -22.38
N ASP A 222 -30.13 -4.19 -23.32
CA ASP A 222 -29.66 -5.11 -24.36
C ASP A 222 -28.40 -5.88 -23.92
N LYS A 223 -27.89 -5.64 -22.71
CA LYS A 223 -26.71 -6.33 -22.17
C LYS A 223 -27.07 -7.35 -21.11
N ILE A 224 -26.40 -8.49 -21.16
CA ILE A 224 -26.34 -9.45 -20.07
C ILE A 224 -25.06 -9.17 -19.29
N VAL A 225 -25.19 -8.73 -18.04
CA VAL A 225 -24.07 -8.35 -17.18
C VAL A 225 -23.79 -9.45 -16.17
N VAL A 226 -22.57 -9.98 -16.24
CA VAL A 226 -22.12 -11.10 -15.41
C VAL A 226 -21.06 -10.62 -14.43
N ALA A 227 -21.25 -10.90 -13.14
CA ALA A 227 -20.21 -10.75 -12.13
C ALA A 227 -19.48 -12.09 -11.96
N GLN A 228 -18.15 -12.05 -11.91
CA GLN A 228 -17.32 -13.20 -11.56
C GLN A 228 -16.43 -12.84 -10.37
N ILE A 229 -16.53 -13.59 -9.28
CA ILE A 229 -15.90 -13.25 -8.01
C ILE A 229 -14.59 -14.02 -7.84
N ALA A 230 -13.48 -13.28 -7.72
CA ALA A 230 -12.16 -13.87 -7.50
C ALA A 230 -12.04 -14.53 -6.11
N PRO A 231 -11.16 -15.54 -5.94
CA PRO A 231 -11.05 -16.29 -4.69
C PRO A 231 -10.77 -15.41 -3.47
N ALA A 232 -9.84 -14.47 -3.55
CA ALA A 232 -9.45 -13.60 -2.42
C ALA A 232 -10.56 -12.61 -1.96
N VAL A 233 -11.53 -12.32 -2.83
CA VAL A 233 -12.64 -11.43 -2.47
C VAL A 233 -13.52 -12.08 -1.41
N ARG A 234 -13.70 -13.41 -1.45
CA ARG A 234 -14.56 -14.17 -0.53
C ARG A 234 -14.17 -14.00 0.94
N THR A 235 -12.89 -13.80 1.21
CA THR A 235 -12.36 -13.71 2.57
C THR A 235 -12.22 -12.28 3.08
N SER A 236 -12.37 -11.26 2.22
CA SER A 236 -12.01 -9.87 2.55
C SER A 236 -13.14 -8.85 2.31
N TRP A 237 -14.14 -9.15 1.49
CA TRP A 237 -15.18 -8.17 1.10
C TRP A 237 -15.96 -7.57 2.28
N GLY A 238 -16.13 -8.33 3.37
CA GLY A 238 -16.86 -7.87 4.56
C GLY A 238 -16.07 -6.89 5.45
N GLU A 239 -14.73 -6.83 5.31
CA GLU A 239 -13.87 -6.02 6.19
C GLU A 239 -14.21 -4.52 6.09
N ALA A 240 -14.47 -4.04 4.86
CA ALA A 240 -14.82 -2.65 4.61
C ALA A 240 -16.17 -2.24 5.24
N PHE A 241 -17.04 -3.20 5.55
CA PHE A 241 -18.35 -2.99 6.17
C PHE A 241 -18.35 -3.32 7.67
N HIS A 242 -17.17 -3.59 8.26
CA HIS A 242 -17.04 -4.03 9.65
C HIS A 242 -17.87 -5.27 9.99
N MET A 243 -18.12 -6.14 9.00
CA MET A 243 -18.85 -7.38 9.18
C MET A 243 -17.96 -8.43 9.86
N LYS A 244 -18.58 -9.31 10.64
CA LYS A 244 -17.87 -10.49 11.15
C LYS A 244 -17.65 -11.49 10.01
N ALA A 245 -16.61 -12.32 10.12
CA ALA A 245 -16.28 -13.30 9.08
C ALA A 245 -17.43 -14.28 8.81
N GLU A 246 -18.18 -14.66 9.86
CA GLU A 246 -19.33 -15.56 9.75
C GLU A 246 -20.51 -14.92 8.99
N GLU A 247 -20.57 -13.59 8.98
CA GLU A 247 -21.59 -12.82 8.30
C GLU A 247 -21.22 -12.52 6.84
N ALA A 248 -19.93 -12.47 6.52
CA ALA A 248 -19.39 -12.14 5.19
C ALA A 248 -19.41 -13.34 4.22
N THR A 249 -20.54 -14.04 4.14
CA THR A 249 -20.67 -15.25 3.30
C THR A 249 -20.78 -14.95 1.81
N MET A 250 -20.33 -15.87 0.96
CA MET A 250 -20.50 -15.79 -0.50
C MET A 250 -21.96 -15.67 -0.95
N LYS A 251 -22.90 -16.31 -0.23
CA LYS A 251 -24.34 -16.20 -0.51
C LYS A 251 -24.85 -14.77 -0.34
N ARG A 252 -24.35 -14.06 0.67
CA ARG A 252 -24.71 -12.65 0.91
C ARG A 252 -24.07 -11.73 -0.13
N LEU A 253 -22.81 -11.96 -0.50
CA LEU A 253 -22.16 -11.21 -1.58
C LEU A 253 -22.90 -11.41 -2.92
N ALA A 254 -23.24 -12.65 -3.27
CA ALA A 254 -24.01 -12.94 -4.48
C ALA A 254 -25.40 -12.29 -4.44
N CYS A 255 -26.09 -12.35 -3.30
CA CYS A 255 -27.37 -11.65 -3.10
C CYS A 255 -27.24 -10.13 -3.28
N ALA A 256 -26.18 -9.53 -2.75
CA ALA A 256 -25.91 -8.10 -2.91
C ALA A 256 -25.68 -7.74 -4.39
N LEU A 257 -24.85 -8.49 -5.11
CA LEU A 257 -24.62 -8.28 -6.55
C LEU A 257 -25.91 -8.46 -7.38
N LYS A 258 -26.73 -9.46 -7.05
CA LYS A 258 -28.06 -9.62 -7.65
C LYS A 258 -28.98 -8.43 -7.38
N THR A 259 -28.93 -7.89 -6.16
CA THR A 259 -29.72 -6.71 -5.77
C THR A 259 -29.25 -5.45 -6.49
N ILE A 260 -27.96 -5.34 -6.80
CA ILE A 260 -27.38 -4.24 -7.59
C ILE A 260 -27.85 -4.29 -9.05
N GLY A 261 -28.17 -5.48 -9.59
CA GLY A 261 -28.74 -5.64 -10.93
C GLY A 261 -27.98 -6.61 -11.84
N PHE A 262 -26.97 -7.34 -11.35
CA PHE A 262 -26.25 -8.30 -12.18
C PHE A 262 -27.16 -9.49 -12.59
N ASP A 263 -27.19 -9.81 -13.88
CA ASP A 263 -27.99 -10.92 -14.43
C ASP A 263 -27.50 -12.27 -13.96
N TYR A 264 -26.18 -12.44 -13.80
CA TYR A 264 -25.56 -13.67 -13.31
C TYR A 264 -24.40 -13.35 -12.38
N VAL A 265 -24.22 -14.20 -11.37
CA VAL A 265 -23.09 -14.14 -10.44
C VAL A 265 -22.44 -15.51 -10.42
N PHE A 266 -21.22 -15.57 -10.93
CA PHE A 266 -20.39 -16.77 -10.96
C PHE A 266 -19.17 -16.64 -10.04
N ASP A 267 -18.55 -17.77 -9.78
CA ASP A 267 -17.33 -17.88 -8.97
C ASP A 267 -16.14 -18.17 -9.90
N THR A 268 -15.04 -17.44 -9.72
CA THR A 268 -13.80 -17.67 -10.46
C THR A 268 -13.17 -19.03 -10.13
N ASP A 269 -13.53 -19.66 -9.00
CA ASP A 269 -13.07 -21.00 -8.65
C ASP A 269 -13.41 -22.02 -9.75
N PHE A 270 -14.57 -21.89 -10.42
CA PHE A 270 -14.90 -22.76 -11.55
C PHE A 270 -13.88 -22.63 -12.69
N SER A 271 -13.51 -21.40 -13.06
CA SER A 271 -12.45 -21.20 -14.06
C SER A 271 -11.08 -21.59 -13.54
N ALA A 272 -10.82 -21.50 -12.23
CA ALA A 272 -9.58 -21.99 -11.64
C ALA A 272 -9.48 -23.53 -11.78
N ASP A 273 -10.58 -24.26 -11.58
CA ASP A 273 -10.64 -25.70 -11.82
C ASP A 273 -10.34 -26.02 -13.30
N LEU A 274 -10.86 -25.24 -14.24
CA LEU A 274 -10.53 -25.38 -15.67
C LEU A 274 -9.04 -25.11 -15.94
N THR A 275 -8.46 -24.06 -15.35
CA THR A 275 -7.02 -23.78 -15.45
C THR A 275 -6.22 -24.97 -14.94
N ILE A 276 -6.59 -25.59 -13.81
CA ILE A 276 -5.90 -26.78 -13.30
C ILE A 276 -6.03 -27.97 -14.27
N MET A 277 -7.20 -28.19 -14.87
CA MET A 277 -7.38 -29.26 -15.85
C MET A 277 -6.42 -29.12 -17.04
N GLU A 278 -6.28 -27.91 -17.58
CA GLU A 278 -5.37 -27.63 -18.69
C GLU A 278 -3.90 -27.65 -18.26
N GLU A 279 -3.54 -26.93 -17.19
CA GLU A 279 -2.17 -26.80 -16.72
C GLU A 279 -1.60 -28.14 -16.22
N ALA A 280 -2.39 -28.95 -15.52
CA ALA A 280 -1.96 -30.29 -15.10
C ALA A 280 -1.81 -31.24 -16.30
N SER A 281 -2.70 -31.14 -17.30
CA SER A 281 -2.59 -31.94 -18.52
C SER A 281 -1.33 -31.55 -19.31
N GLU A 282 -1.07 -30.26 -19.49
CA GLU A 282 0.15 -29.73 -20.12
C GLU A 282 1.40 -30.24 -19.39
N PHE A 283 1.42 -30.16 -18.06
CA PHE A 283 2.54 -30.65 -17.26
C PHE A 283 2.80 -32.15 -17.48
N LEU A 284 1.75 -32.98 -17.43
CA LEU A 284 1.88 -34.43 -17.65
C LEU A 284 2.38 -34.75 -19.07
N GLU A 285 1.96 -34.00 -20.08
CA GLU A 285 2.48 -34.14 -21.44
C GLU A 285 3.97 -33.77 -21.52
N LYS A 286 4.37 -32.64 -20.92
CA LYS A 286 5.79 -32.22 -20.90
C LYS A 286 6.66 -33.26 -20.21
N VAL A 287 6.21 -33.81 -19.08
CA VAL A 287 6.95 -34.85 -18.34
C VAL A 287 7.12 -36.12 -19.19
N LYS A 288 6.10 -36.51 -19.98
CA LYS A 288 6.21 -37.68 -20.88
C LYS A 288 7.21 -37.47 -22.02
N ARG A 289 7.36 -36.23 -22.51
CA ARG A 289 8.30 -35.88 -23.59
C ARG A 289 9.75 -35.72 -23.10
N GLY A 290 9.96 -35.61 -21.78
CA GLY A 290 11.27 -35.67 -21.14
C GLY A 290 12.22 -34.58 -21.67
N ASP A 291 13.41 -35.01 -22.12
CA ASP A 291 14.50 -34.12 -22.58
C ASP A 291 14.15 -33.24 -23.80
N GLN A 292 12.99 -33.45 -24.43
CA GLN A 292 12.50 -32.62 -25.54
C GLN A 292 11.83 -31.32 -25.08
N GLU A 293 11.54 -31.18 -23.78
CA GLU A 293 10.83 -30.05 -23.20
C GLU A 293 11.71 -29.32 -22.17
N LYS A 294 11.48 -28.01 -22.00
CA LYS A 294 12.22 -27.19 -21.04
C LYS A 294 11.53 -27.22 -19.68
N PHE A 295 12.29 -27.48 -18.62
CA PHE A 295 11.85 -27.41 -17.23
C PHE A 295 12.60 -26.31 -16.45
N PRO A 296 12.00 -25.72 -15.40
CA PRO A 296 10.66 -26.00 -14.85
C PRO A 296 9.52 -25.44 -15.73
N MET A 297 8.28 -25.90 -15.51
CA MET A 297 7.07 -25.24 -16.02
C MET A 297 6.56 -24.25 -14.98
N PHE A 298 6.31 -23.00 -15.39
CA PHE A 298 5.82 -21.93 -14.54
C PHE A 298 4.33 -21.67 -14.78
N THR A 299 3.60 -21.28 -13.74
CA THR A 299 2.19 -20.87 -13.86
C THR A 299 2.03 -19.58 -14.68
N SER A 300 0.90 -19.42 -15.37
CA SER A 300 0.59 -18.25 -16.21
C SER A 300 -0.54 -17.37 -15.65
N CYS A 301 -1.30 -17.83 -14.64
CA CYS A 301 -2.56 -17.20 -14.22
C CYS A 301 -2.41 -15.81 -13.57
N CYS A 302 -1.23 -15.44 -13.06
CA CYS A 302 -1.00 -14.14 -12.44
C CYS A 302 -0.50 -13.11 -13.47
N PRO A 303 -1.27 -12.05 -13.79
CA PRO A 303 -0.86 -11.07 -14.80
C PRO A 303 0.39 -10.28 -14.37
N GLY A 304 0.58 -10.06 -13.06
CA GLY A 304 1.79 -9.41 -12.54
C GLY A 304 3.04 -10.26 -12.76
N TRP A 305 2.94 -11.57 -12.54
CA TRP A 305 4.01 -12.52 -12.84
C TRP A 305 4.32 -12.59 -14.33
N LEU A 306 3.31 -12.64 -15.21
CA LEU A 306 3.52 -12.63 -16.65
C LEU A 306 4.29 -11.37 -17.10
N ARG A 307 3.93 -10.19 -16.57
CA ARG A 307 4.64 -8.94 -16.86
C ARG A 307 6.07 -8.96 -16.33
N TYR A 308 6.27 -9.46 -15.11
CA TYR A 308 7.59 -9.59 -14.50
C TYR A 308 8.50 -10.51 -15.30
N CYS A 309 8.04 -11.73 -15.61
CA CYS A 309 8.77 -12.70 -16.41
C CYS A 309 9.14 -12.14 -17.79
N LYS A 310 8.19 -11.51 -18.50
CA LYS A 310 8.46 -10.90 -19.82
C LYS A 310 9.48 -9.76 -19.77
N ALA A 311 9.51 -8.99 -18.69
CA ALA A 311 10.40 -7.84 -18.57
C ALA A 311 11.79 -8.20 -18.04
N GLN A 312 11.87 -9.09 -17.05
CA GLN A 312 13.09 -9.38 -16.29
C GLN A 312 13.74 -10.72 -16.67
N PHE A 313 12.94 -11.70 -17.11
CA PHE A 313 13.41 -13.05 -17.45
C PHE A 313 12.79 -13.56 -18.76
N PRO A 314 12.98 -12.83 -19.88
CA PRO A 314 12.37 -13.18 -21.17
C PRO A 314 12.71 -14.60 -21.66
N GLU A 315 13.84 -15.15 -21.21
CA GLU A 315 14.26 -16.52 -21.51
C GLU A 315 13.34 -17.60 -20.94
N PHE A 316 12.56 -17.30 -19.88
CA PHE A 316 11.60 -18.23 -19.26
C PHE A 316 10.18 -18.08 -19.81
N VAL A 317 9.93 -17.19 -20.79
CA VAL A 317 8.59 -16.98 -21.35
C VAL A 317 8.04 -18.25 -22.01
N ASP A 318 8.89 -19.01 -22.71
CA ASP A 318 8.51 -20.29 -23.32
C ASP A 318 8.22 -21.40 -22.29
N GLN A 319 8.55 -21.17 -21.02
CA GLN A 319 8.32 -22.11 -19.92
C GLN A 319 7.06 -21.79 -19.11
N LEU A 320 6.34 -20.71 -19.45
CA LEU A 320 5.04 -20.41 -18.89
C LEU A 320 3.99 -21.40 -19.42
N SER A 321 3.05 -21.82 -18.56
CA SER A 321 1.90 -22.60 -18.99
C SER A 321 1.09 -21.84 -20.04
N THR A 322 0.50 -22.61 -20.96
CA THR A 322 -0.38 -22.09 -22.01
C THR A 322 -1.84 -21.95 -21.58
N SER A 323 -2.16 -22.38 -20.34
CA SER A 323 -3.47 -22.22 -19.70
C SER A 323 -3.86 -20.77 -19.44
#